data_AF-A0A3M2CT73-F1
#
_entry.id   AF-A0A3M2CT73-F1
#
_cell.length_a   1.000
_cell.length_b   1.000
_cell.length_c   1.000
_cell.angle_alpha   90.00
_cell.angle_beta   90.00
_cell.angle_gamma   90.00
#
_symmetry.space_group_name_H-M   'P 1'
#
loop_
_entity.id
_entity.type
_entity.pdbx_description
1 polymer ?
#
loop_
_entity_poly.entity_id
_entity_poly.type
_entity_poly.pdbx_seq_one_letter_code
_entity_poly.pdbx_strand_id
1 'polypeptide(L)'
;MAGGQEYSRTQRKIIDRYYQNEDTIIATRLAEIVSDMALAGGDEKKLARLWKRAEQALARTKLNPAEVRTVLARRDIEALGRLAGKLAQ
;
A
#
# COMPACT_ATOMS: atom_id res chain seq x y z
N MET A 1 -12.81 25.41 -22.55
CA MET A 1 -13.08 25.64 -21.11
C MET A 1 -13.56 24.31 -20.54
N ALA A 2 -12.77 23.65 -19.70
CA ALA A 2 -13.14 22.39 -19.03
C ALA A 2 -13.02 22.62 -17.52
N GLY A 3 -14.15 22.46 -16.82
CA GLY A 3 -14.34 22.87 -15.43
C GLY A 3 -13.40 22.17 -14.46
N GLY A 4 -12.40 22.90 -13.97
CA GLY A 4 -11.69 22.53 -12.76
C GLY A 4 -12.66 22.61 -11.60
N GLN A 5 -13.06 21.46 -11.05
CA GLN A 5 -13.95 21.39 -9.91
C GLN A 5 -13.29 22.12 -8.72
N GLU A 6 -13.70 23.35 -8.45
CA GLU A 6 -13.17 24.16 -7.36
C GLU A 6 -13.68 23.60 -6.02
N TYR A 7 -12.94 22.64 -5.47
CA TYR A 7 -13.24 22.10 -4.16
C TYR A 7 -13.24 23.20 -3.10
N SER A 8 -14.31 23.38 -2.35
CA SER A 8 -14.36 24.39 -1.27
C SER A 8 -13.19 24.18 -0.28
N ARG A 9 -12.70 25.23 0.41
CA ARG A 9 -11.51 25.15 1.30
C ARG A 9 -11.59 23.97 2.28
N THR A 10 -12.78 23.65 2.76
CA THR A 10 -13.06 22.50 3.63
C THR A 10 -12.92 21.16 2.89
N GLN A 11 -13.41 21.04 1.65
CA GLN A 11 -13.27 19.84 0.83
C GLN A 11 -11.81 19.58 0.47
N ARG A 12 -11.05 20.62 0.11
CA ARG A 12 -9.60 20.51 -0.11
C ARG A 12 -8.87 19.99 1.12
N LYS A 13 -9.24 20.44 2.33
CA LYS A 13 -8.66 19.98 3.59
C LYS A 13 -9.02 18.53 3.93
N ILE A 14 -10.22 18.08 3.57
CA ILE A 14 -10.64 16.67 3.74
C ILE A 14 -9.90 15.78 2.75
N ILE A 15 -9.76 16.21 1.49
CA ILE A 15 -9.00 15.51 0.45
C ILE A 15 -7.51 15.44 0.85
N ASP A 16 -6.94 16.55 1.29
CA ASP A 16 -5.56 16.63 1.75
C ASP A 16 -5.33 15.74 2.98
N ARG A 17 -6.22 15.78 3.99
CA ARG A 17 -6.16 14.84 5.12
C ARG A 17 -6.33 13.38 4.68
N TYR A 18 -7.19 13.11 3.72
CA TYR A 18 -7.35 11.76 3.18
C TYR A 18 -6.04 11.27 2.57
N TYR A 19 -5.34 12.10 1.78
CA TYR A 19 -4.00 11.78 1.26
C TYR A 19 -2.92 11.75 2.35
N GLN A 20 -3.00 12.60 3.38
CA GLN A 20 -2.06 12.57 4.52
C GLN A 20 -2.19 11.29 5.37
N ASN A 21 -3.37 10.67 5.40
CA ASN A 21 -3.61 9.41 6.12
C ASN A 21 -3.65 8.21 5.16
N GLU A 22 -3.58 8.43 3.84
CA GLU A 22 -3.63 7.36 2.83
C GLU A 22 -2.42 6.44 3.00
N ASP A 23 -1.24 7.00 3.26
CA ASP A 23 -0.03 6.22 3.56
C ASP A 23 -0.21 5.37 4.83
N THR A 24 -0.78 5.92 5.91
CA THR A 24 -1.08 5.17 7.15
C THR A 24 -2.10 4.05 6.94
N ILE A 25 -3.14 4.31 6.15
CA ILE A 25 -4.15 3.30 5.79
C ILE A 25 -3.51 2.19 4.96
N ILE A 26 -2.69 2.54 3.98
CA ILE A 26 -1.98 1.56 3.15
C ILE A 26 -0.96 0.77 3.98
N ALA A 27 -0.23 1.43 4.89
CA ALA A 27 0.69 0.79 5.81
C ALA A 27 0.00 -0.26 6.67
N THR A 28 -1.14 0.10 7.25
CA THR A 28 -1.96 -0.81 8.07
C THR A 28 -2.40 -2.01 7.25
N ARG A 29 -2.93 -1.78 6.03
CA ARG A 29 -3.37 -2.83 5.13
C ARG A 29 -2.22 -3.76 4.70
N LEU A 30 -1.03 -3.22 4.45
CA LEU A 30 0.15 -4.01 4.13
C LEU A 30 0.60 -4.84 5.32
N ALA A 31 0.54 -4.32 6.55
CA ALA A 31 0.84 -5.07 7.76
C ALA A 31 -0.13 -6.24 7.98
N GLU A 32 -1.42 -6.05 7.72
CA GLU A 32 -2.41 -7.14 7.74
C GLU A 32 -2.09 -8.22 6.69
N ILE A 33 -1.72 -7.81 5.47
CA ILE A 33 -1.35 -8.74 4.39
C ILE A 33 -0.11 -9.56 4.78
N VAL A 34 0.93 -8.92 5.31
CA VAL A 34 2.16 -9.59 5.79
C VAL A 34 1.83 -10.60 6.89
N SER A 35 0.93 -10.25 7.80
CA SER A 35 0.48 -11.15 8.87
C SER A 35 -0.27 -12.37 8.31
N ASP A 36 -1.17 -12.19 7.35
CA ASP A 36 -1.89 -13.30 6.71
C ASP A 36 -0.96 -14.16 5.84
N MET A 37 0.11 -13.58 5.24
CA MET A 37 1.15 -14.33 4.53
C MET A 37 1.94 -15.22 5.49
N ALA A 38 2.31 -14.72 6.67
CA ALA A 38 2.99 -15.51 7.69
C ALA A 38 2.14 -16.68 8.21
N LEU A 39 0.81 -16.48 8.29
CA LEU A 39 -0.15 -17.50 8.71
C LEU A 39 -0.62 -18.44 7.58
N ALA A 40 -0.25 -18.18 6.33
CA ALA A 40 -0.71 -18.97 5.19
C ALA A 40 -0.12 -20.40 5.14
N GLY A 41 0.85 -20.73 6.00
CA GLY A 41 1.36 -22.10 6.15
C GLY A 41 1.95 -22.71 4.87
N GLY A 42 2.44 -21.86 3.95
CA GLY A 42 2.97 -22.31 2.66
C GLY A 42 1.91 -22.55 1.58
N ASP A 43 0.63 -22.23 1.79
CA ASP A 43 -0.40 -22.33 0.74
C ASP A 43 -0.11 -21.33 -0.40
N GLU A 44 0.48 -21.83 -1.49
CA GLU A 44 0.97 -21.02 -2.60
C GLU A 44 -0.14 -20.21 -3.29
N LYS A 45 -1.37 -20.75 -3.32
CA LYS A 45 -2.53 -20.10 -3.94
C LYS A 45 -3.01 -18.92 -3.10
N LYS A 46 -3.05 -19.07 -1.78
CA LYS A 46 -3.36 -18.00 -0.83
C LYS A 46 -2.26 -16.94 -0.85
N LEU A 47 -0.99 -17.35 -0.81
CA LEU A 47 0.15 -16.44 -0.93
C LEU A 47 0.11 -15.64 -2.24
N ALA A 48 -0.16 -16.27 -3.38
CA ALA A 48 -0.28 -15.56 -4.66
C ALA A 48 -1.40 -14.49 -4.65
N ARG A 49 -2.54 -14.79 -4.02
CA ARG A 49 -3.64 -13.83 -3.84
C ARG A 49 -3.23 -12.67 -2.93
N LEU A 50 -2.50 -12.95 -1.86
CA LEU A 50 -1.99 -11.93 -0.94
C LEU A 50 -0.95 -11.03 -1.61
N TRP A 51 -0.04 -11.60 -2.41
CA TRP A 51 0.92 -10.85 -3.21
C TRP A 51 0.23 -9.90 -4.21
N LYS A 52 -0.83 -10.38 -4.88
CA LYS A 52 -1.63 -9.52 -5.76
C LYS A 52 -2.30 -8.36 -5.00
N ARG A 53 -2.79 -8.61 -3.77
CA ARG A 53 -3.36 -7.56 -2.92
C ARG A 53 -2.28 -6.56 -2.46
N ALA A 54 -1.09 -7.04 -2.13
CA ALA A 54 0.04 -6.20 -1.75
C ALA A 54 0.46 -5.28 -2.92
N GLU A 55 0.57 -5.81 -4.13
CA GLU A 55 0.85 -5.04 -5.35
C GLU A 55 -0.18 -3.92 -5.56
N GLN A 56 -1.48 -4.24 -5.44
CA GLN A 56 -2.54 -3.24 -5.58
C GLN A 56 -2.49 -2.14 -4.51
N ALA A 57 -2.08 -2.48 -3.29
CA ALA A 57 -1.90 -1.52 -2.21
C ALA A 57 -0.68 -0.61 -2.48
N LEU A 58 0.46 -1.20 -2.87
CA LEU A 58 1.69 -0.47 -3.18
C LEU A 58 1.55 0.45 -4.40
N ALA A 59 0.71 0.09 -5.38
CA ALA A 59 0.42 0.91 -6.56
C ALA A 59 -0.21 2.28 -6.22
N ARG A 60 -0.77 2.44 -5.02
CA ARG A 60 -1.34 3.69 -4.53
C ARG A 60 -0.36 4.53 -3.70
N THR A 61 0.85 4.01 -3.45
CA THR A 61 1.86 4.68 -2.62
C THR A 61 2.81 5.52 -3.46
N LYS A 62 3.48 6.49 -2.82
CA LYS A 62 4.57 7.27 -3.43
C LYS A 62 5.94 6.62 -3.26
N LEU A 63 6.01 5.32 -2.91
CA LEU A 63 7.27 4.60 -2.73
C LEU A 63 8.03 4.46 -4.05
N ASN A 64 9.35 4.29 -3.95
CA ASN A 64 10.19 4.09 -5.12
C ASN A 64 9.74 2.81 -5.88
N PRO A 65 9.30 2.92 -7.15
CA PRO A 65 8.77 1.78 -7.89
C PRO A 65 9.82 0.69 -8.16
N ALA A 66 11.11 1.04 -8.20
CA ALA A 66 12.19 0.05 -8.36
C ALA A 66 12.32 -0.88 -7.13
N GLU A 67 12.18 -0.30 -5.93
CA GLU A 67 12.18 -1.05 -4.68
C GLU A 67 10.96 -1.96 -4.59
N VAL A 68 9.77 -1.41 -4.85
CA VAL A 68 8.51 -2.17 -4.88
C VAL A 68 8.60 -3.36 -5.83
N ARG A 69 9.08 -3.15 -7.06
CA ARG A 69 9.21 -4.23 -8.05
C ARG A 69 10.17 -5.32 -7.59
N THR A 70 11.28 -4.94 -6.97
CA THR A 70 12.27 -5.90 -6.44
C THR A 70 11.65 -6.76 -5.34
N VAL A 71 10.90 -6.16 -4.41
CA VAL A 71 10.22 -6.88 -3.33
C VAL A 71 9.16 -7.85 -3.88
N LEU A 72 8.30 -7.37 -4.80
CA LEU A 72 7.25 -8.19 -5.41
C LEU A 72 7.83 -9.35 -6.24
N ALA A 73 8.90 -9.11 -7.00
CA ALA A 73 9.53 -10.13 -7.83
C ALA A 73 10.21 -11.23 -6.98
N ARG A 74 10.83 -10.84 -5.86
CA ARG A 74 11.47 -11.78 -4.93
C ARG A 74 10.49 -12.49 -4.00
N ARG A 75 9.23 -12.01 -3.93
CA ARG A 75 8.23 -12.46 -2.95
C ARG A 75 8.78 -12.44 -1.52
N ASP A 76 9.49 -11.38 -1.18
CA ASP A 76 10.16 -11.22 0.12
C ASP A 76 9.21 -10.56 1.13
N ILE A 77 8.67 -11.38 2.05
CA ILE A 77 7.68 -10.96 3.05
C ILE A 77 8.29 -9.95 4.04
N GLU A 78 9.55 -10.12 4.44
CA GLU A 78 10.23 -9.20 5.35
C GLU A 78 10.46 -7.84 4.69
N ALA A 79 10.87 -7.83 3.43
CA ALA A 79 11.05 -6.60 2.67
C ALA A 79 9.71 -5.88 2.44
N LEU A 80 8.61 -6.61 2.24
CA LEU A 80 7.26 -6.03 2.19
C LEU A 80 6.88 -5.36 3.53
N GLY A 81 7.19 -6.01 4.66
CA GLY A 81 6.99 -5.42 5.99
C GLY A 81 7.78 -4.13 6.19
N ARG A 82 9.04 -4.09 5.71
CA ARG A 82 9.85 -2.86 5.74
C ARG A 82 9.23 -1.73 4.90
N LEU A 83 8.65 -2.03 3.73
CA LEU A 83 7.93 -1.05 2.93
C LEU A 83 6.69 -0.52 3.66
N ALA A 84 5.95 -1.39 4.35
CA ALA A 84 4.81 -0.97 5.16
C ALA A 84 5.23 -0.04 6.31
N GLY A 85 6.34 -0.34 7.00
CA GLY A 85 6.88 0.51 8.06
C GLY A 85 7.28 1.91 7.58
N LYS A 86 7.85 2.02 6.37
CA LYS A 86 8.19 3.32 5.76
C LYS A 86 6.99 4.23 5.49
N LEU A 87 5.79 3.66 5.33
CA LEU A 87 4.54 4.39 5.08
C LEU A 87 3.85 4.83 6.38
N ALA A 88 4.20 4.23 7.52
CA ALA A 88 3.63 4.54 8.82
C ALA A 88 4.39 5.63 9.59
N GLN A 89 5.49 6.15 9.03
CA GLN A 89 6.36 7.17 9.64
C GLN A 89 6.05 8.59 9.18
#